data_AF-A0A383F1I8-F1
#
_entry.id   AF-A0A383F1I8-F1
#
_cell.length_a   1.000
_cell.length_b   1.000
_cell.length_c   1.000
_cell.angle_alpha   90.00
_cell.angle_beta   90.00
_cell.angle_gamma   90.00
#
_symmetry.space_group_name_H-M   'P 1'
#
loop_
_entity.id
_entity.type
_entity.pdbx_description
1 polymer ?
#
loop_
_entity_poly.entity_id
_entity_poly.type
_entity_poly.pdbx_seq_one_letter_code
_entity_poly.pdbx_strand_id
1 'polypeptide(L)'
;LYWDDGQNELFRDTYRYAGEMNHSLTSKTFYTLRVSKFVQNQFQGVRWRDSDSDGYPDWYEWRHPAGPNRDMSDHNNPFVVPYTISENADTLFYTKRDDRSGWYFGSTPGLYNWESAEEFTDKNGNGIWDEGEDYQDKTGDQYTDGQWDGPELVQKLYKRDGSYWLEPEMYQSYEPFADYRHIDLRYDQDPWSEGNSYGYGGPNYSGVNDNGEPREPTDPFYYMPTWD
;
A
#
# COMPACT_ATOMS: atom_id res chain seq x y z
N LEU A 1 -6.69 -22.00 16.23
CA LEU A 1 -5.96 -21.71 14.98
C LEU A 1 -5.39 -20.32 15.16
N TYR A 2 -4.11 -20.24 15.53
CA TYR A 2 -3.37 -18.99 15.59
C TYR A 2 -2.78 -18.83 14.21
N TRP A 3 -3.25 -17.84 13.45
CA TRP A 3 -2.66 -17.50 12.16
C TRP A 3 -1.80 -16.27 12.45
N ASP A 4 -0.51 -16.50 12.69
CA ASP A 4 0.43 -15.44 13.08
C ASP A 4 0.68 -14.43 11.94
N ASP A 5 0.38 -14.81 10.69
CA ASP A 5 0.38 -13.94 9.51
C ASP A 5 -0.98 -13.29 9.21
N GLY A 6 -1.98 -13.48 10.08
CA GLY A 6 -3.29 -12.86 9.91
C GLY A 6 -3.16 -11.35 9.90
N GLN A 7 -3.29 -10.72 8.73
CA GLN A 7 -3.10 -9.28 8.59
C GLN A 7 -4.12 -8.46 9.40
N ASN A 8 -5.26 -9.06 9.76
CA ASN A 8 -6.28 -8.45 10.63
C ASN A 8 -5.91 -8.60 12.10
N GLU A 9 -5.67 -7.47 12.77
CA GLU A 9 -5.33 -7.43 14.19
C GLU A 9 -6.43 -6.76 15.02
N LEU A 10 -6.63 -7.25 16.25
CA LEU A 10 -7.56 -6.69 17.22
C LEU A 10 -6.81 -6.32 18.50
N PHE A 11 -6.74 -5.03 18.82
CA PHE A 11 -6.24 -4.57 20.12
C PHE A 11 -7.36 -4.39 21.10
N ARG A 12 -7.11 -4.77 22.36
CA ARG A 12 -8.00 -4.49 23.48
C ARG A 12 -7.18 -4.01 24.66
N ASP A 13 -7.13 -2.70 24.84
CA ASP A 13 -6.43 -2.08 25.96
C ASP A 13 -7.41 -1.83 27.10
N THR A 14 -7.03 -2.23 28.32
CA THR A 14 -7.87 -2.04 29.50
C THR A 14 -7.04 -1.40 30.61
N TYR A 15 -7.38 -0.17 30.97
CA TYR A 15 -6.77 0.57 32.06
C TYR A 15 -7.73 0.66 33.23
N ARG A 16 -7.32 0.17 34.41
CA ARG A 16 -8.13 0.20 35.63
C ARG A 16 -7.33 0.83 36.78
N TYR A 17 -7.87 1.89 37.37
CA TYR A 17 -7.44 2.43 38.66
C TYR A 17 -8.61 2.33 39.63
N ALA A 18 -8.40 1.71 40.79
CA ALA A 18 -9.39 1.63 41.84
C ALA A 18 -8.70 1.89 43.18
N GLY A 19 -9.25 2.81 43.97
CA GLY A 19 -8.77 3.15 45.29
C GLY A 19 -9.95 3.39 46.22
N GLU A 20 -9.88 2.79 47.40
CA GLU A 20 -10.82 3.06 48.47
C GLU A 20 -10.02 3.51 49.70
N MET A 21 -10.43 4.63 50.29
CA MET A 21 -9.92 5.11 51.56
C MET A 21 -11.08 5.29 52.52
N ASN A 22 -11.03 4.55 53.61
CA ASN A 22 -11.98 4.66 54.72
C ASN A 22 -11.29 5.40 55.86
N HIS A 23 -11.86 6.51 56.31
CA HIS A 23 -11.34 7.32 57.40
C HIS A 23 -12.42 7.54 58.46
N SER A 24 -12.13 7.13 59.70
CA SER A 24 -13.05 7.30 60.84
C SER A 24 -12.47 8.34 61.80
N LEU A 25 -13.17 9.46 61.99
CA LEU A 25 -12.78 10.50 62.96
C LEU A 25 -13.36 10.21 64.36
N THR A 26 -14.54 9.59 64.44
CA THR A 26 -15.15 9.13 65.70
C THR A 26 -15.99 7.86 65.44
N SER A 27 -16.55 7.24 66.50
CA SER A 27 -17.48 6.12 66.35
C SER A 27 -18.79 6.46 65.63
N LYS A 28 -19.06 7.75 65.37
CA LYS A 28 -20.26 8.25 64.69
C LYS A 28 -19.95 9.07 63.42
N THR A 29 -18.68 9.33 63.12
CA THR A 29 -18.26 10.17 61.98
C THR A 29 -17.20 9.45 61.18
N PHE A 30 -17.57 9.00 59.99
CA PHE A 30 -16.71 8.31 59.05
C PHE A 30 -16.91 8.86 57.64
N TYR A 31 -15.83 8.84 56.86
CA TYR A 31 -15.78 9.20 55.46
C TYR A 31 -15.23 8.03 54.66
N THR A 32 -15.86 7.77 53.53
CA THR A 32 -15.38 6.82 52.54
C THR A 32 -15.13 7.59 51.25
N LEU A 33 -13.89 7.56 50.78
CA LEU A 33 -13.49 8.09 49.48
C LEU A 33 -13.26 6.91 48.55
N ARG A 34 -13.98 6.88 47.43
CA ARG A 34 -13.81 5.89 46.36
C ARG A 34 -13.41 6.62 45.09
N VAL A 35 -12.28 6.23 44.52
CA VAL A 35 -11.78 6.74 43.25
C VAL A 35 -11.63 5.55 42.30
N SER A 36 -12.39 5.57 41.21
CA SER A 36 -12.34 4.52 40.19
C SER A 36 -12.26 5.16 38.81
N LYS A 37 -11.29 4.73 37.99
CA LYS A 37 -11.19 5.04 36.56
C LYS A 37 -11.05 3.74 35.79
N PHE A 38 -12.02 3.48 34.92
CA PHE A 38 -12.04 2.34 34.02
C PHE A 38 -12.11 2.86 32.58
N VAL A 39 -11.10 2.52 31.78
CA VAL A 39 -11.06 2.84 30.35
C VAL A 39 -10.77 1.54 29.60
N GLN A 40 -11.62 1.21 28.64
CA GLN A 40 -11.42 0.07 27.75
C GLN A 40 -11.49 0.58 26.31
N ASN A 41 -10.40 0.40 25.58
CA ASN A 41 -10.31 0.76 24.17
C ASN A 41 -10.22 -0.53 23.34
N GLN A 42 -10.85 -0.51 22.17
CA GLN A 42 -10.76 -1.57 21.18
C GLN A 42 -10.37 -0.96 19.83
N PHE A 43 -9.44 -1.60 19.13
CA PHE A 43 -9.07 -1.26 17.76
C PHE A 43 -9.07 -2.53 16.92
N GLN A 44 -9.52 -2.42 15.68
CA GLN A 44 -9.39 -3.46 14.68
C GLN A 44 -8.83 -2.84 13.41
N GLY A 45 -7.85 -3.48 12.79
CA GLY A 45 -7.30 -2.99 11.54
C GLY A 45 -6.40 -4.00 10.85
N VAL A 46 -6.04 -3.70 9.61
CA VAL A 46 -5.08 -4.50 8.84
C VAL A 46 -3.69 -3.90 9.00
N ARG A 47 -2.66 -4.72 9.22
CA ARG A 47 -1.29 -4.25 9.36
C ARG A 47 -0.69 -3.84 8.02
N TRP A 48 0.05 -2.74 8.00
CA TRP A 48 0.91 -2.35 6.87
C TRP A 48 2.10 -3.31 6.78
N ARG A 49 2.27 -3.95 5.63
CA ARG A 49 3.34 -4.89 5.33
C ARG A 49 3.88 -4.61 3.93
N ASP A 50 5.17 -4.85 3.78
CA ASP A 50 5.93 -4.87 2.54
C ASP A 50 6.73 -6.18 2.63
N SER A 51 6.27 -7.20 1.92
CA SER A 51 6.68 -8.59 2.12
C SER A 51 7.98 -8.94 1.38
N ASP A 52 8.31 -8.24 0.30
CA ASP A 52 9.54 -8.42 -0.49
C ASP A 52 10.53 -7.25 -0.40
N SER A 53 10.19 -6.19 0.32
CA SER A 53 11.05 -5.04 0.64
C SER A 53 11.47 -4.22 -0.58
N ASP A 54 10.61 -4.16 -1.60
CA ASP A 54 10.82 -3.32 -2.79
C ASP A 54 10.34 -1.86 -2.60
N GLY A 55 9.67 -1.58 -1.49
CA GLY A 55 9.11 -0.27 -1.13
C GLY A 55 7.65 -0.07 -1.52
N TYR A 56 7.04 -1.02 -2.23
CA TYR A 56 5.61 -1.11 -2.46
C TYR A 56 4.96 -1.94 -1.34
N PRO A 57 3.97 -1.39 -0.63
CA PRO A 57 3.24 -2.16 0.37
C PRO A 57 2.34 -3.21 -0.26
N ASP A 58 2.18 -4.37 0.38
CA ASP A 58 1.34 -5.47 -0.11
C ASP A 58 -0.07 -5.01 -0.54
N TRP A 59 -0.69 -4.08 0.21
CA TRP A 59 -2.03 -3.57 -0.09
C TRP A 59 -2.09 -2.74 -1.39
N TYR A 60 -0.99 -2.04 -1.71
CA TYR A 60 -0.86 -1.22 -2.90
C TYR A 60 -0.68 -2.13 -4.11
N GLU A 61 0.15 -3.14 -3.98
CA GLU A 61 0.40 -4.16 -5.01
C GLU A 61 -0.83 -4.99 -5.34
N TRP A 62 -1.61 -5.36 -4.34
CA TRP A 62 -2.92 -5.98 -4.55
C TRP A 62 -3.92 -5.08 -5.30
N ARG A 63 -3.69 -3.76 -5.32
CA ARG A 63 -4.55 -2.82 -6.05
C ARG A 63 -4.11 -2.61 -7.48
N HIS A 64 -2.80 -2.57 -7.69
CA HIS A 64 -2.22 -2.06 -8.91
C HIS A 64 -1.55 -3.20 -9.66
N PRO A 65 -2.02 -3.53 -10.86
CA PRO A 65 -1.48 -4.67 -11.59
C PRO A 65 -0.08 -4.39 -12.14
N ALA A 66 0.67 -5.47 -12.36
CA ALA A 66 1.92 -5.45 -13.11
C ALA A 66 1.61 -5.61 -14.61
N GLY A 67 0.95 -4.62 -15.22
CA GLY A 67 0.56 -4.62 -16.64
C GLY A 67 -0.94 -4.78 -16.91
N PRO A 68 -1.37 -4.68 -18.18
CA PRO A 68 -2.78 -4.55 -18.57
C PRO A 68 -3.63 -5.82 -18.40
N ASN A 69 -3.02 -7.01 -18.40
CA ASN A 69 -3.72 -8.29 -18.39
C ASN A 69 -3.62 -9.03 -17.05
N ARG A 70 -3.31 -8.29 -15.98
CA ARG A 70 -3.16 -8.84 -14.63
C ARG A 70 -4.08 -8.13 -13.66
N ASP A 71 -4.46 -8.85 -12.61
CA ASP A 71 -5.33 -8.30 -11.56
C ASP A 71 -4.54 -7.53 -10.49
N MET A 72 -3.28 -7.92 -10.24
CA MET A 72 -2.42 -7.36 -9.19
C MET A 72 -0.93 -7.51 -9.53
N SER A 73 -0.03 -6.87 -8.78
CA SER A 73 1.40 -7.19 -8.79
C SER A 73 1.74 -8.29 -7.77
N ASP A 74 2.95 -8.86 -7.84
CA ASP A 74 3.33 -9.98 -6.95
C ASP A 74 4.09 -9.46 -5.74
N HIS A 75 3.35 -9.31 -4.65
CA HIS A 75 3.83 -8.80 -3.36
C HIS A 75 4.87 -9.65 -2.63
N ASN A 76 5.36 -10.73 -3.24
CA ASN A 76 6.46 -11.52 -2.70
C ASN A 76 7.66 -11.57 -3.66
N ASN A 77 7.63 -10.77 -4.72
CA ASN A 77 8.65 -10.72 -5.75
C ASN A 77 9.03 -9.28 -6.09
N PRO A 78 10.21 -8.81 -5.65
CA PRO A 78 10.60 -7.40 -5.76
C PRO A 78 10.86 -6.92 -7.19
N PHE A 79 10.77 -7.82 -8.18
CA PHE A 79 10.91 -7.51 -9.61
C PHE A 79 9.57 -7.38 -10.33
N VAL A 80 8.45 -7.67 -9.66
CA VAL A 80 7.10 -7.61 -10.22
C VAL A 80 6.34 -6.46 -9.58
N VAL A 81 6.74 -5.25 -9.96
CA VAL A 81 6.15 -4.03 -9.42
C VAL A 81 4.97 -3.54 -10.26
N PRO A 82 4.07 -2.72 -9.69
CA PRO A 82 2.98 -2.11 -10.45
C PRO A 82 3.44 -1.26 -11.64
N TYR A 83 2.87 -1.50 -12.81
CA TYR A 83 3.11 -0.69 -14.01
C TYR A 83 1.92 -0.72 -14.96
N THR A 84 1.86 0.28 -15.83
CA THR A 84 0.95 0.36 -16.97
C THR A 84 1.74 0.55 -18.26
N ILE A 85 1.07 0.34 -19.39
CA ILE A 85 1.65 0.54 -20.72
C ILE A 85 0.88 1.61 -21.47
N SER A 86 1.55 2.27 -22.42
CA SER A 86 0.89 3.20 -23.35
C SER A 86 -0.18 2.49 -24.18
N GLU A 87 -1.12 3.26 -24.76
CA GLU A 87 -2.13 2.71 -25.68
C GLU A 87 -1.52 1.98 -26.89
N ASN A 88 -0.31 2.37 -27.29
CA ASN A 88 0.44 1.74 -28.39
C ASN A 88 1.31 0.57 -27.91
N ALA A 89 1.31 0.24 -26.62
CA ALA A 89 2.16 -0.76 -25.97
C ALA A 89 3.66 -0.54 -26.18
N ASP A 90 4.10 0.71 -26.42
CA ASP A 90 5.49 1.06 -26.73
C ASP A 90 6.31 1.55 -25.53
N THR A 91 5.63 2.01 -24.48
CA THR A 91 6.22 2.70 -23.33
C THR A 91 5.63 2.14 -22.06
N LEU A 92 6.49 1.93 -21.05
CA LEU A 92 6.10 1.51 -19.71
C LEU A 92 6.06 2.71 -18.77
N PHE A 93 5.04 2.74 -17.92
CA PHE A 93 4.85 3.73 -16.88
C PHE A 93 4.74 3.01 -15.52
N TYR A 94 5.70 3.24 -14.63
CA TYR A 94 5.67 2.64 -13.29
C TYR A 94 4.66 3.37 -12.41
N THR A 95 3.61 2.69 -11.98
CA THR A 95 2.55 3.33 -11.19
C THR A 95 3.04 3.55 -9.76
N LYS A 96 3.29 4.81 -9.37
CA LYS A 96 3.79 5.16 -8.03
C LYS A 96 2.79 5.92 -7.16
N ARG A 97 1.58 6.17 -7.64
CA ARG A 97 0.52 6.86 -6.90
C ARG A 97 -0.75 6.03 -6.85
N ASP A 98 -1.37 5.99 -5.67
CA ASP A 98 -2.72 5.50 -5.48
C ASP A 98 -3.73 6.65 -5.39
N ASP A 99 -4.70 6.69 -6.31
CA ASP A 99 -5.68 7.78 -6.36
C ASP A 99 -6.67 7.78 -5.19
N ARG A 100 -6.93 6.62 -4.56
CA ARG A 100 -7.94 6.50 -3.50
C ARG A 100 -7.44 6.97 -2.14
N SER A 101 -6.21 6.63 -1.78
CA SER A 101 -5.58 7.02 -0.52
C SER A 101 -4.68 8.25 -0.67
N GLY A 102 -4.30 8.58 -1.91
CA GLY A 102 -3.25 9.55 -2.22
C GLY A 102 -1.85 9.07 -1.87
N TRP A 103 -1.69 7.87 -1.29
CA TRP A 103 -0.38 7.33 -0.98
C TRP A 103 0.47 7.26 -2.25
N TYR A 104 1.75 7.57 -2.09
CA TYR A 104 2.71 7.48 -3.18
C TYR A 104 4.03 6.86 -2.74
N PHE A 105 4.76 6.30 -3.69
CA PHE A 105 6.00 5.58 -3.44
C PHE A 105 7.02 6.47 -2.73
N GLY A 106 7.64 5.94 -1.67
CA GLY A 106 8.61 6.67 -0.84
C GLY A 106 7.99 7.64 0.18
N SER A 107 6.67 7.83 0.18
CA SER A 107 5.98 8.68 1.15
C SER A 107 5.90 8.03 2.53
N THR A 108 5.70 8.84 3.57
CA THR A 108 5.40 8.30 4.90
C THR A 108 4.02 7.62 4.92
N PRO A 109 3.81 6.51 5.64
CA PRO A 109 2.52 5.84 5.65
C PRO A 109 1.38 6.77 6.12
N GLY A 110 0.41 7.02 5.25
CA GLY A 110 -0.71 7.92 5.51
C GLY A 110 -1.58 8.18 4.29
N LEU A 111 -2.64 8.97 4.49
CA LEU A 111 -3.53 9.48 3.45
C LEU A 111 -3.07 10.87 3.02
N TYR A 112 -3.03 11.10 1.71
CA TYR A 112 -2.56 12.35 1.13
C TYR A 112 -3.62 13.00 0.25
N ASN A 113 -3.62 14.32 0.23
CA ASN A 113 -4.48 15.12 -0.65
C ASN A 113 -3.65 15.69 -1.80
N TRP A 114 -3.84 15.16 -3.00
CA TRP A 114 -3.16 15.65 -4.20
C TRP A 114 -3.77 16.94 -4.78
N GLU A 115 -4.97 17.33 -4.36
CA GLU A 115 -5.58 18.60 -4.79
C GLU A 115 -4.84 19.82 -4.22
N SER A 116 -4.09 19.65 -3.13
CA SER A 116 -3.26 20.72 -2.57
C SER A 116 -1.92 20.89 -3.27
N ALA A 117 -1.48 19.85 -4.00
CA ALA A 117 -0.17 19.83 -4.66
C ALA A 117 -0.12 20.87 -5.79
N GLU A 118 1.09 21.28 -6.13
CA GLU A 118 1.32 22.06 -7.33
C GLU A 118 1.19 21.21 -8.58
N GLU A 119 0.63 21.81 -9.64
CA GLU A 119 0.50 21.14 -10.92
C GLU A 119 1.89 20.91 -11.52
N PHE A 120 2.13 19.73 -12.04
CA PHE A 120 3.39 19.38 -12.69
C PHE A 120 3.18 18.63 -14.00
N THR A 121 4.22 18.63 -14.82
CA THR A 121 4.28 17.86 -16.07
C THR A 121 4.92 16.52 -15.77
N ASP A 122 4.10 15.50 -15.60
CA ASP A 122 4.54 14.11 -15.46
C ASP A 122 5.11 13.62 -16.81
N LYS A 123 6.44 13.63 -16.94
CA LYS A 123 7.15 13.27 -18.19
C LYS A 123 7.29 11.76 -18.32
N ASN A 124 7.31 11.04 -17.21
CA ASN A 124 7.56 9.60 -17.19
C ASN A 124 6.33 8.76 -16.82
N GLY A 125 5.16 9.39 -16.66
CA GLY A 125 3.87 8.77 -16.45
C GLY A 125 3.71 8.06 -15.10
N ASN A 126 4.56 8.31 -14.10
CA ASN A 126 4.53 7.56 -12.85
C ASN A 126 3.51 8.11 -11.81
N GLY A 127 2.89 9.26 -12.10
CA GLY A 127 1.87 9.90 -11.28
C GLY A 127 2.41 10.74 -10.11
N ILE A 128 3.73 10.89 -9.96
CA ILE A 128 4.39 11.72 -8.94
C ILE A 128 5.37 12.70 -9.60
N TRP A 129 5.66 13.81 -8.93
CA TRP A 129 6.68 14.74 -9.43
C TRP A 129 8.09 14.18 -9.18
N ASP A 130 8.92 14.20 -10.22
CA ASP A 130 10.33 13.86 -10.14
C ASP A 130 11.25 15.05 -10.40
N GLU A 131 12.48 14.98 -9.87
CA GLU A 131 13.48 16.02 -10.10
C GLU A 131 13.78 16.18 -11.61
N GLY A 132 13.60 17.41 -12.11
CA GLY A 132 13.75 17.75 -13.54
C GLY A 132 12.43 17.84 -14.31
N GLU A 133 11.31 17.56 -13.65
CA GLU A 133 9.97 17.84 -14.18
C GLU A 133 9.55 19.29 -13.93
N ASP A 134 8.86 19.86 -14.91
CA ASP A 134 8.39 21.23 -14.85
C ASP A 134 7.12 21.29 -13.99
N TYR A 135 7.02 22.29 -13.10
CA TYR A 135 5.86 22.51 -12.24
C TYR A 135 5.42 23.98 -12.25
N GLN A 136 4.17 24.21 -11.86
CA GLN A 136 3.60 25.55 -11.71
C GLN A 136 3.74 26.01 -10.26
N ASP A 137 4.78 26.80 -10.03
CA ASP A 137 5.06 27.45 -8.74
C ASP A 137 3.92 28.41 -8.35
N LYS A 138 3.27 28.12 -7.23
CA LYS A 138 2.15 28.87 -6.65
C LYS A 138 2.68 29.71 -5.50
N THR A 139 2.28 30.98 -5.49
CA THR A 139 2.62 31.87 -4.39
C THR A 139 1.57 31.82 -3.28
N GLY A 140 2.01 31.75 -2.02
CA GLY A 140 1.13 31.83 -0.84
C GLY A 140 1.82 31.36 0.43
N ASP A 141 1.24 31.67 1.60
CA ASP A 141 1.81 31.28 2.91
C ASP A 141 1.89 29.74 3.12
N GLN A 142 1.15 28.99 2.31
CA GLN A 142 1.08 27.53 2.34
C GLN A 142 2.01 26.84 1.33
N TYR A 143 2.72 27.62 0.51
CA TYR A 143 3.60 27.15 -0.56
C TYR A 143 5.03 27.64 -0.36
N THR A 144 5.99 26.90 -0.89
CA THR A 144 7.42 27.16 -0.85
C THR A 144 7.87 27.71 -2.20
N ASP A 145 7.82 29.04 -2.33
CA ASP A 145 8.24 29.77 -3.54
C ASP A 145 9.60 29.26 -4.09
N GLY A 146 9.60 28.81 -5.34
CA GLY A 146 10.76 28.27 -6.04
C GLY A 146 11.09 26.79 -5.77
N GLN A 147 10.20 26.03 -5.11
CA GLN A 147 10.28 24.58 -4.96
C GLN A 147 8.92 23.93 -5.22
N TRP A 148 8.91 22.70 -5.72
CA TRP A 148 7.66 21.97 -5.90
C TRP A 148 7.06 21.59 -4.54
N ASP A 149 5.84 22.03 -4.28
CA ASP A 149 5.08 21.58 -3.10
C ASP A 149 4.21 20.37 -3.41
N GLY A 150 4.55 19.26 -2.75
CA GLY A 150 3.84 18.00 -2.87
C GLY A 150 2.49 17.95 -2.14
N PRO A 151 1.83 16.79 -2.19
CA PRO A 151 0.51 16.62 -1.60
C PRO A 151 0.53 16.76 -0.08
N GLU A 152 -0.55 17.29 0.49
CA GLU A 152 -0.68 17.44 1.95
C GLU A 152 -0.97 16.09 2.60
N LEU A 153 -0.25 15.77 3.68
CA LEU A 153 -0.55 14.62 4.53
C LEU A 153 -1.79 14.90 5.39
N VAL A 154 -2.93 14.36 4.96
CA VAL A 154 -4.23 14.51 5.64
C VAL A 154 -4.27 13.73 6.95
N GLN A 155 -3.85 12.46 6.89
CA GLN A 155 -3.92 11.57 8.05
C GLN A 155 -2.74 10.62 8.09
N LYS A 156 -2.00 10.63 9.20
CA LYS A 156 -0.97 9.62 9.48
C LYS A 156 -1.65 8.31 9.88
N LEU A 157 -1.12 7.19 9.40
CA LEU A 157 -1.58 5.89 9.86
C LEU A 157 -1.38 5.71 11.36
N TYR A 158 -2.31 5.00 11.99
CA TYR A 158 -2.15 4.60 13.39
C TYR A 158 -0.85 3.80 13.55
N LYS A 159 0.00 4.22 14.49
CA LYS A 159 1.29 3.58 14.79
C LYS A 159 1.30 3.06 16.22
N ARG A 160 1.69 1.80 16.37
CA ARG A 160 1.77 1.05 17.63
C ARG A 160 2.80 -0.07 17.46
N ASP A 161 3.54 -0.39 18.51
CA ASP A 161 4.46 -1.55 18.54
C ASP A 161 5.43 -1.62 17.33
N GLY A 162 5.83 -0.46 16.80
CA GLY A 162 6.76 -0.34 15.68
C GLY A 162 6.15 -0.52 14.28
N SER A 163 4.85 -0.80 14.15
CA SER A 163 4.17 -0.98 12.86
C SER A 163 3.08 0.08 12.63
N TYR A 164 2.48 0.04 11.44
CA TYR A 164 1.37 0.90 11.04
C TYR A 164 0.15 0.05 10.68
N TRP A 165 -1.03 0.61 10.83
CA TRP A 165 -2.29 -0.04 10.43
C TRP A 165 -2.97 0.78 9.34
N LEU A 166 -3.53 0.08 8.36
CA LEU A 166 -4.16 0.65 7.18
C LEU A 166 -5.43 1.42 7.55
N GLU A 167 -5.69 2.48 6.80
CA GLU A 167 -6.96 3.19 6.82
C GLU A 167 -7.96 2.58 5.82
N PRO A 168 -9.27 2.85 5.96
CA PRO A 168 -10.31 2.33 5.06
C PRO A 168 -10.06 2.50 3.57
N GLU A 169 -9.43 3.59 3.17
CA GLU A 169 -9.07 3.95 1.79
C GLU A 169 -7.99 3.01 1.22
N MET A 170 -7.19 2.38 2.07
CA MET A 170 -6.13 1.44 1.70
C MET A 170 -6.63 -0.01 1.67
N TYR A 171 -7.77 -0.31 2.30
CA TYR A 171 -8.30 -1.67 2.28
C TYR A 171 -8.66 -2.11 0.86
N GLN A 172 -8.24 -3.34 0.55
CA GLN A 172 -8.72 -4.09 -0.58
C GLN A 172 -9.92 -4.95 -0.23
N SER A 173 -10.80 -5.12 -1.21
CA SER A 173 -11.98 -5.98 -1.06
C SER A 173 -11.55 -7.41 -0.76
N TYR A 174 -12.31 -8.07 0.09
CA TYR A 174 -12.10 -9.48 0.37
C TYR A 174 -12.30 -10.32 -0.89
N GLU A 175 -11.22 -10.93 -1.36
CA GLU A 175 -11.21 -11.98 -2.38
C GLU A 175 -11.45 -13.34 -1.70
N PRO A 176 -12.54 -14.07 -2.01
CA PRO A 176 -12.72 -15.41 -1.49
C PRO A 176 -11.60 -16.33 -1.99
N PHE A 177 -10.75 -16.83 -1.09
CA PHE A 177 -9.76 -17.86 -1.41
C PHE A 177 -10.48 -19.14 -1.88
N ALA A 178 -10.76 -19.23 -3.18
CA ALA A 178 -10.93 -20.51 -3.86
C ALA A 178 -9.53 -21.06 -4.10
N ASP A 179 -9.24 -22.28 -3.67
CA ASP A 179 -7.90 -22.88 -3.71
C ASP A 179 -7.25 -22.83 -5.11
N TYR A 180 -8.08 -22.87 -6.15
CA TYR A 180 -7.71 -22.82 -7.55
C TYR A 180 -7.15 -21.44 -7.98
N ARG A 181 -7.77 -20.34 -7.52
CA ARG A 181 -7.38 -18.98 -7.94
C ARG A 181 -5.98 -18.58 -7.47
N HIS A 182 -5.50 -19.12 -6.35
CA HIS A 182 -4.13 -18.86 -5.87
C HIS A 182 -3.06 -19.50 -6.76
N ILE A 183 -3.39 -20.61 -7.42
CA ILE A 183 -2.51 -21.25 -8.39
C ILE A 183 -2.58 -20.47 -9.71
N ASP A 184 -3.79 -20.14 -10.16
CA ASP A 184 -4.01 -19.36 -11.39
C ASP A 184 -3.32 -17.99 -11.32
N LEU A 185 -3.47 -17.24 -10.23
CA LEU A 185 -2.80 -15.95 -10.05
C LEU A 185 -1.28 -16.08 -10.17
N ARG A 186 -0.67 -17.15 -9.65
CA ARG A 186 0.78 -17.37 -9.83
C ARG A 186 1.17 -17.70 -11.26
N TYR A 187 0.30 -18.36 -12.01
CA TYR A 187 0.50 -18.58 -13.44
C TYR A 187 0.29 -17.29 -14.25
N ASP A 188 -0.73 -16.50 -13.92
CA ASP A 188 -1.06 -15.23 -14.58
C ASP A 188 0.00 -14.15 -14.33
N GLN A 189 0.74 -14.25 -13.23
CA GLN A 189 1.92 -13.43 -13.00
C GLN A 189 3.11 -13.82 -13.89
N ASP A 190 3.16 -14.99 -14.52
CA ASP A 190 4.22 -15.34 -15.45
C ASP A 190 3.97 -14.63 -16.80
N PRO A 191 4.92 -13.83 -17.34
CA PRO A 191 4.79 -13.22 -18.66
C PRO A 191 4.53 -14.22 -19.78
N TRP A 192 4.91 -15.49 -19.60
CA TRP A 192 4.56 -16.55 -20.54
C TRP A 192 3.05 -16.73 -20.72
N SER A 193 2.29 -16.62 -19.63
CA SER A 193 0.85 -16.86 -19.67
C SER A 193 0.13 -15.81 -20.53
N GLU A 194 0.66 -14.59 -20.61
CA GLU A 194 0.07 -13.48 -21.37
C GLU A 194 0.07 -13.76 -22.88
N GLY A 195 1.14 -14.33 -23.43
CA GLY A 195 1.24 -14.68 -24.85
C GLY A 195 0.38 -15.87 -25.28
N ASN A 196 0.09 -16.80 -24.35
CA ASN A 196 -0.58 -18.06 -24.65
C ASN A 196 -2.07 -18.10 -24.24
N SER A 197 -2.46 -17.43 -23.15
CA SER A 197 -3.86 -17.39 -22.67
C SER A 197 -4.75 -16.41 -23.44
N TYR A 198 -4.21 -15.28 -23.93
CA TYR A 198 -4.99 -14.21 -24.56
C TYR A 198 -4.87 -14.15 -26.09
N GLY A 199 -4.02 -15.02 -26.68
CA GLY A 199 -3.89 -15.24 -28.12
C GLY A 199 -3.18 -14.12 -28.88
N TYR A 200 -1.94 -14.37 -29.33
CA TYR A 200 -1.21 -13.61 -30.37
C TYR A 200 -1.42 -12.08 -30.39
N GLY A 201 -1.50 -11.43 -29.23
CA GLY A 201 -1.78 -9.99 -29.13
C GLY A 201 -1.23 -9.31 -27.88
N GLY A 202 -0.64 -10.05 -26.95
CA GLY A 202 0.10 -9.49 -25.82
C GLY A 202 1.54 -9.13 -26.22
N PRO A 203 2.20 -8.19 -25.50
CA PRO A 203 3.61 -7.89 -25.71
C PRO A 203 4.47 -9.14 -25.47
N ASN A 204 5.49 -9.34 -26.29
CA ASN A 204 6.54 -10.33 -26.01
C ASN A 204 7.39 -9.82 -24.85
N TYR A 205 7.87 -10.69 -23.96
CA TYR A 205 8.68 -10.30 -22.81
C TYR A 205 10.06 -10.95 -22.85
N SER A 206 11.11 -10.22 -22.44
CA SER A 206 12.49 -10.70 -22.59
C SER A 206 12.80 -11.94 -21.75
N GLY A 207 12.02 -12.16 -20.69
CA GLY A 207 12.07 -13.34 -19.84
C GLY A 207 11.51 -14.62 -20.46
N VAL A 208 10.91 -14.57 -21.65
CA VAL A 208 10.22 -15.72 -22.25
C VAL A 208 10.86 -16.10 -23.59
N ASN A 209 11.08 -17.39 -23.81
CA ASN A 209 11.49 -17.92 -25.11
C ASN A 209 10.28 -18.10 -26.05
N ASP A 210 10.52 -18.18 -27.37
CA ASP A 210 9.49 -18.42 -28.40
C ASP A 210 8.67 -19.72 -28.18
N ASN A 211 9.25 -20.70 -27.48
CA ASN A 211 8.60 -21.97 -27.11
C ASN A 211 7.82 -21.87 -25.79
N GLY A 212 7.85 -20.71 -25.14
CA GLY A 212 7.10 -20.44 -23.94
C GLY A 212 7.78 -20.79 -22.62
N GLU A 213 9.07 -21.13 -22.66
CA GLU A 213 9.81 -21.44 -21.44
C GLU A 213 10.49 -20.18 -20.88
N PRO A 214 10.50 -19.98 -19.54
CA PRO A 214 11.28 -18.93 -18.89
C PRO A 214 12.75 -18.98 -19.33
N ARG A 215 13.32 -17.87 -19.78
CA ARG A 215 14.75 -17.74 -20.09
C ARG A 215 15.60 -17.78 -18.82
N GLU A 216 15.25 -16.95 -17.83
CA GLU A 216 15.89 -16.89 -16.50
C GLU A 216 14.89 -16.25 -15.52
N PRO A 217 14.30 -16.98 -14.55
CA PRO A 217 13.32 -16.43 -13.59
C PRO A 217 13.88 -15.32 -12.68
N THR A 218 15.19 -15.11 -12.72
CA THR A 218 15.91 -14.10 -11.93
C THR A 218 16.45 -12.94 -12.76
N ASP A 219 16.12 -12.91 -14.06
CA ASP A 219 16.43 -11.76 -14.91
C ASP A 219 15.64 -10.53 -14.41
N PRO A 220 16.29 -9.43 -14.03
CA PRO A 220 15.60 -8.19 -13.66
C PRO A 220 14.73 -7.64 -14.80
N PHE A 221 15.02 -8.04 -16.04
CA PHE A 221 14.24 -7.69 -17.23
C PHE A 221 13.18 -8.73 -17.58
N TYR A 222 12.96 -9.78 -16.76
CA TYR A 222 12.03 -10.87 -17.08
C TYR A 222 10.64 -10.39 -17.55
N TYR A 223 10.19 -9.24 -17.02
CA TYR A 223 8.92 -8.58 -17.32
C TYR A 223 9.02 -7.42 -18.33
N MET A 224 10.16 -7.23 -19.00
CA MET A 224 10.37 -6.14 -19.95
C MET A 224 9.81 -6.49 -21.34
N PRO A 225 8.87 -5.70 -21.90
CA PRO A 225 8.38 -5.89 -23.26
C PRO A 225 9.49 -5.81 -24.31
N THR A 226 9.46 -6.71 -25.29
CA THR A 226 10.38 -6.81 -26.42
C THR A 226 9.65 -6.59 -27.74
N TRP A 227 10.35 -5.98 -28.69
CA TRP A 227 9.84 -5.52 -29.98
C TRP A 227 9.93 -6.56 -31.11
N ASP A 228 9.64 -7.83 -30.81
CA ASP A 228 9.62 -8.89 -31.82
C ASP A 228 8.19 -9.29 -32.22
#